data_AF-A0A8X7XDC9-F1
#
_entry.id   AF-A0A8X7XDC9-F1
#
_cell.length_a   1.000
_cell.length_b   1.000
_cell.length_c   1.000
_cell.angle_alpha   90.00
_cell.angle_beta   90.00
_cell.angle_gamma   90.00
#
_symmetry.space_group_name_H-M   'P 1'
#
loop_
_entity.id
_entity.type
_entity.pdbx_description
1 polymer ?
#
loop_
_entity_poly.entity_id
_entity_poly.type
_entity_poly.pdbx_seq_one_letter_code
_entity_poly.pdbx_strand_id
1 'polypeptide(L)'
;MKSDGWFRGAPILAGKPMKPNTVLSAQVNHRGRVNKKVYVIDEIGKMELFSRSFIQAVRDTLDSEVTAVLGTIPVPKGKPLELVEEIRDRSDIMIFTVTRENRDSILPDIVAALQDCLK
;
A
#
# COMPACT_ATOMS: atom_id res chain seq x y z
N MET A 1 20.38 -18.75 9.23
CA MET A 1 19.38 -18.56 10.31
C MET A 1 19.70 -17.29 11.08
N LYS A 2 19.08 -16.17 10.70
CA LYS A 2 18.69 -15.11 11.63
C LYS A 2 17.27 -14.71 11.23
N SER A 3 16.37 -14.91 12.17
CA SER A 3 14.93 -14.71 12.08
C SER A 3 14.65 -13.28 12.51
N ASP A 4 14.34 -12.42 11.54
CA ASP A 4 14.12 -11.01 11.83
C ASP A 4 12.63 -10.79 12.07
N GLY A 5 12.23 -11.03 13.33
CA GLY A 5 10.89 -10.76 13.83
C GLY A 5 10.65 -9.26 13.96
N TRP A 6 9.98 -8.66 12.98
CA TRP A 6 9.48 -7.29 13.06
C TRP A 6 8.10 -7.18 12.39
N PHE A 7 7.09 -7.80 12.99
CA PHE A 7 5.66 -7.51 12.71
C PHE A 7 4.83 -7.73 13.99
N ARG A 8 5.19 -7.06 15.10
CA ARG A 8 4.31 -7.01 16.28
C ARG A 8 4.31 -5.61 16.90
N GLY A 9 3.29 -4.82 16.55
CA GLY A 9 2.60 -3.88 17.44
C GLY A 9 3.40 -2.85 18.23
N ALA A 10 4.50 -2.29 17.69
CA ALA A 10 5.17 -1.19 18.36
C ALA A 10 4.43 0.14 18.10
N PRO A 11 4.12 0.94 19.14
CA PRO A 11 3.62 2.30 18.93
C PRO A 11 4.68 3.11 18.19
N ILE A 12 4.23 3.95 17.24
CA ILE A 12 5.09 4.85 16.47
C ILE A 12 5.76 5.82 17.44
N LEU A 13 6.97 5.50 17.88
CA LEU A 13 7.81 6.43 18.64
C LEU A 13 8.38 7.44 17.66
N ALA A 14 7.89 8.68 17.77
CA ALA A 14 8.40 9.83 17.05
C ALA A 14 9.93 9.96 17.23
N GLY A 15 10.67 10.06 16.11
CA GLY A 15 12.07 10.50 16.12
C GLY A 15 13.16 9.51 15.69
N LYS A 16 12.84 8.33 15.14
CA LYS A 16 13.86 7.49 14.47
C LYS A 16 13.82 7.65 12.95
N PRO A 17 14.97 7.71 12.25
CA PRO A 17 14.98 7.82 10.79
C PRO A 17 14.34 6.57 10.17
N MET A 18 13.33 6.77 9.33
CA MET A 18 12.64 5.72 8.59
C MET A 18 13.64 5.02 7.66
N LYS A 19 13.64 3.69 7.64
CA LYS A 19 14.45 2.95 6.66
C LYS A 19 13.83 3.16 5.27
N PRO A 20 14.64 3.29 4.20
CA PRO A 20 14.10 3.21 2.85
C PRO A 20 13.34 1.89 2.69
N ASN A 21 12.13 1.94 2.11
CA ASN A 21 11.20 0.82 1.89
C ASN A 21 10.38 0.38 3.13
N THR A 22 9.99 1.31 4.00
CA THR A 22 9.08 1.01 5.12
C THR A 22 7.62 1.06 4.67
N VAL A 23 6.93 -0.08 4.68
CA VAL A 23 5.46 -0.15 4.54
C VAL A 23 4.83 0.28 5.87
N LEU A 24 3.97 1.30 5.83
CA LEU A 24 3.23 1.75 7.01
C LEU A 24 1.94 0.96 7.14
N SER A 25 1.65 0.45 8.34
CA SER A 25 0.37 -0.19 8.65
C SER A 25 -0.39 0.65 9.66
N ALA A 26 -1.61 1.06 9.34
CA ALA A 26 -2.52 1.73 10.25
C ALA A 26 -3.66 0.79 10.65
N GLN A 27 -4.05 0.84 11.93
CA GLN A 27 -5.22 0.12 12.45
C GLN A 27 -6.38 1.11 12.57
N VAL A 28 -7.52 0.77 11.97
CA VAL A 28 -8.76 1.54 12.10
C VAL A 28 -9.69 0.81 13.05
N ASN A 29 -9.82 1.29 14.29
CA ASN A 29 -10.72 0.69 15.28
C ASN A 29 -12.17 1.14 15.02
N HIS A 30 -13.01 0.24 14.51
CA HIS A 30 -14.47 0.38 14.54
C HIS A 30 -15.05 -0.64 15.54
N ARG A 31 -15.85 -0.18 16.52
CA ARG A 31 -16.40 -1.04 17.58
C ARG A 31 -17.23 -2.18 16.96
N GLY A 32 -16.73 -3.41 17.03
CA GLY A 32 -17.48 -4.64 16.72
C GLY A 32 -17.23 -5.31 15.35
N ARG A 33 -16.30 -4.82 14.51
CA ARG A 33 -15.91 -5.49 13.25
C ARG A 33 -14.52 -6.10 13.32
N VAL A 34 -14.27 -7.12 12.51
CA VAL A 34 -12.93 -7.70 12.28
C VAL A 34 -11.96 -6.54 12.02
N ASN A 35 -10.87 -6.51 12.77
CA ASN A 35 -9.92 -5.38 12.77
C ASN A 35 -9.09 -5.42 11.48
N LYS A 36 -9.68 -4.99 10.35
CA LYS A 36 -9.02 -4.92 9.05
C LYS A 36 -7.91 -3.87 9.10
N LYS A 37 -6.71 -4.26 8.65
CA LYS A 37 -5.54 -3.37 8.62
C LYS A 37 -5.51 -2.62 7.31
N VAL A 38 -5.12 -1.35 7.34
CA VAL A 38 -4.78 -0.59 6.13
C VAL A 38 -3.27 -0.52 6.02
N TYR A 39 -2.73 -0.94 4.88
CA TYR A 39 -1.33 -0.71 4.52
C TYR A 39 -1.24 0.48 3.57
N VAL A 40 -0.30 1.38 3.85
CA VAL A 40 -0.01 2.55 3.03
C VAL A 40 1.39 2.38 2.44
N ILE A 41 1.45 2.40 1.11
CA ILE A 41 2.68 2.28 0.34
C ILE A 41 2.80 3.50 -0.57
N ASP A 42 3.52 4.51 -0.10
CA ASP A 42 3.84 5.65 -0.94
C ASP A 42 4.98 5.27 -1.88
N GLU A 43 4.59 5.04 -3.13
CA GLU A 43 5.36 4.63 -4.29
C GLU A 43 5.78 3.15 -4.36
N ILE A 44 5.20 2.45 -5.34
CA ILE A 44 5.66 1.16 -5.87
C ILE A 44 6.24 1.45 -7.25
N GLY A 45 7.48 1.94 -7.26
CA GLY A 45 8.14 2.48 -8.44
C GLY A 45 9.41 1.72 -8.80
N LYS A 46 10.09 2.20 -9.85
CA LYS A 46 11.29 1.55 -10.40
C LYS A 46 12.39 1.34 -9.36
N MET A 47 12.50 2.25 -8.40
CA MET A 47 13.58 2.25 -7.40
C MET A 47 13.37 1.16 -6.34
N GLU A 48 12.13 0.89 -5.98
CA GLU A 48 11.77 -0.10 -4.96
C GLU A 48 11.87 -1.52 -5.52
N LEU A 49 11.69 -1.69 -6.84
CA LEU A 49 11.77 -2.99 -7.54
C LEU A 49 13.20 -3.57 -7.62
N PHE A 50 14.23 -2.83 -7.21
CA PHE A 50 15.55 -3.43 -6.99
C PHE A 50 15.60 -4.32 -5.73
N SER A 51 14.60 -4.21 -4.84
CA SER A 51 14.51 -5.00 -3.61
C SER A 51 13.55 -6.17 -3.78
N ARG A 52 14.11 -7.40 -3.86
CA ARG A 52 13.29 -8.63 -3.89
C ARG A 52 12.39 -8.79 -2.68
N SER A 53 12.86 -8.38 -1.50
CA SER A 53 12.05 -8.42 -0.27
C SER A 53 10.87 -7.46 -0.32
N PHE A 54 11.05 -6.28 -0.93
CA PHE A 54 9.95 -5.34 -1.14
C PHE A 54 8.91 -5.92 -2.09
N ILE A 55 9.36 -6.45 -3.24
CA ILE A 55 8.47 -7.09 -4.22
C ILE A 55 7.63 -8.19 -3.57
N GLN A 56 8.27 -9.08 -2.80
CA GLN A 56 7.56 -10.16 -2.11
C GLN A 56 6.57 -9.61 -1.07
N ALA A 57 6.99 -8.64 -0.26
CA ALA A 57 6.12 -8.04 0.74
C ALA A 57 4.88 -7.37 0.13
N VAL A 58 5.02 -6.70 -1.03
CA VAL A 58 3.89 -6.11 -1.76
C VAL A 58 2.92 -7.20 -2.22
N ARG A 59 3.43 -8.27 -2.86
CA ARG A 59 2.60 -9.39 -3.32
C ARG A 59 1.86 -10.06 -2.16
N ASP A 60 2.58 -10.41 -1.09
CA ASP A 60 2.00 -11.04 0.11
C ASP A 60 0.92 -10.15 0.75
N THR A 61 1.10 -8.82 0.72
CA THR A 61 0.12 -7.87 1.25
C THR A 61 -1.11 -7.79 0.37
N LEU A 62 -0.95 -7.73 -0.95
CA LEU A 62 -2.06 -7.69 -1.90
C LEU A 62 -2.87 -9.00 -1.93
N ASP A 63 -2.24 -10.13 -1.64
CA ASP A 63 -2.92 -11.44 -1.57
C ASP A 63 -3.63 -11.69 -0.22
N SER A 64 -3.53 -10.76 0.73
CA SER A 64 -4.09 -10.93 2.07
C SER A 64 -5.54 -10.43 2.19
N GLU A 65 -6.48 -11.36 2.39
CA GLU A 65 -7.93 -11.09 2.53
C GLU A 65 -8.32 -10.22 3.76
N VAL A 66 -7.42 -10.04 4.72
CA VAL A 66 -7.69 -9.31 5.99
C VAL A 66 -7.17 -7.87 5.98
N THR A 67 -6.81 -7.37 4.80
CA THR A 67 -6.06 -6.12 4.67
C THR A 67 -6.58 -5.31 3.48
N ALA A 68 -6.55 -3.98 3.62
CA ALA A 68 -6.74 -3.05 2.51
C ALA A 68 -5.40 -2.36 2.22
N VAL A 69 -5.10 -2.11 0.95
CA VAL A 69 -3.87 -1.43 0.54
C VAL A 69 -4.24 -0.12 -0.15
N LEU A 70 -3.64 0.97 0.32
CA LEU A 70 -3.61 2.25 -0.37
C LEU A 70 -2.17 2.48 -0.83
N GLY A 71 -1.96 2.59 -2.14
CA GLY A 71 -0.63 2.85 -2.67
C GLY A 71 -0.63 3.67 -3.94
N THR A 72 0.55 4.19 -4.27
CA THR A 72 0.79 4.94 -5.51
C THR A 72 1.68 4.14 -6.45
N ILE A 73 1.34 4.13 -7.74
CA ILE A 73 2.13 3.50 -8.80
C ILE A 73 2.47 4.55 -9.85
N PRO A 74 3.64 4.46 -10.51
CA PRO A 74 3.98 5.38 -11.59
C PRO A 74 3.01 5.21 -12.77
N VAL A 75 2.72 6.32 -13.47
CA VAL A 75 2.02 6.31 -14.76
C VAL A 75 2.87 5.54 -15.79
N PRO A 76 2.29 4.74 -16.70
CA PRO A 76 3.07 3.96 -17.66
C PRO A 76 3.87 4.90 -18.54
N LYS A 77 5.20 4.85 -18.40
CA LYS A 77 6.14 5.63 -19.20
C LYS A 77 7.41 4.81 -19.42
N GLY A 78 7.78 4.61 -20.68
CA GLY A 78 8.99 3.87 -21.03
C GLY A 78 8.83 2.36 -20.84
N LYS A 79 9.86 1.71 -20.30
CA LYS A 79 9.88 0.24 -20.11
C LYS A 79 8.86 -0.15 -19.02
N PRO A 80 7.97 -1.13 -19.27
CA PRO A 80 7.05 -1.60 -18.25
C PRO A 80 7.79 -2.17 -17.05
N LEU A 81 7.25 -1.89 -15.87
CA LEU A 81 7.73 -2.43 -14.61
C LEU A 81 6.83 -3.60 -14.23
N GLU A 82 7.38 -4.81 -14.21
CA GLU A 82 6.62 -6.06 -14.07
C GLU A 82 5.61 -6.03 -12.91
N LEU A 83 6.05 -5.68 -11.69
CA LEU A 83 5.15 -5.59 -10.54
C LEU A 83 4.07 -4.49 -10.69
N VAL A 84 4.36 -3.39 -11.38
CA VAL A 84 3.37 -2.31 -11.58
C VAL A 84 2.28 -2.75 -12.56
N GLU A 85 2.65 -3.47 -13.62
CA GLU A 85 1.67 -4.04 -14.56
C GLU A 85 0.86 -5.15 -13.87
N GLU A 86 1.48 -6.02 -13.07
CA GLU A 86 0.77 -7.00 -12.24
C GLU A 86 -0.29 -6.34 -11.35
N ILE A 87 0.04 -5.23 -10.69
CA ILE A 87 -0.90 -4.48 -9.85
C ILE A 87 -2.04 -3.86 -10.69
N ARG A 88 -1.74 -3.34 -11.88
CA ARG A 88 -2.75 -2.71 -12.76
C ARG A 88 -3.76 -3.71 -13.30
N ASP A 89 -3.33 -4.94 -13.57
CA ASP A 89 -4.14 -5.98 -14.20
C ASP A 89 -5.01 -6.77 -13.20
N ARG A 90 -4.86 -6.50 -11.90
CA ARG A 90 -5.65 -7.13 -10.84
C ARG A 90 -7.10 -6.66 -10.86
N SER A 91 -8.02 -7.62 -10.82
CA SER A 91 -9.47 -7.36 -10.82
C SER A 91 -10.00 -6.82 -9.48
N ASP A 92 -9.22 -6.98 -8.41
CA ASP A 92 -9.54 -6.53 -7.05
C ASP A 92 -8.91 -5.17 -6.69
N ILE A 93 -8.35 -4.45 -7.69
CA ILE A 93 -7.71 -3.15 -7.50
C ILE A 93 -8.52 -2.03 -8.18
N MET A 94 -8.65 -0.91 -7.46
CA MET A 94 -9.22 0.33 -7.99
C MET A 94 -8.09 1.33 -8.28
N ILE A 95 -7.98 1.75 -9.55
CA ILE A 95 -6.95 2.70 -9.99
C ILE A 95 -7.55 4.10 -10.12
N PHE A 96 -7.00 5.04 -9.35
CA PHE A 96 -7.28 6.46 -9.49
C PHE A 96 -6.16 7.15 -10.25
N THR A 97 -6.46 7.76 -11.40
CA THR A 97 -5.49 8.58 -12.11
C THR A 97 -5.58 10.02 -11.61
N VAL A 98 -4.55 10.45 -10.87
CA VAL A 98 -4.45 11.82 -10.37
C VAL A 98 -3.85 12.72 -11.44
N THR A 99 -4.53 13.82 -11.75
CA THR A 99 -4.11 14.88 -12.67
C THR A 99 -4.00 16.22 -11.93
N ARG A 100 -3.52 17.26 -12.62
CA ARG A 100 -3.43 18.60 -12.01
C ARG A 100 -4.81 19.20 -11.72
N GLU A 101 -5.83 18.75 -12.45
CA GLU A 101 -7.18 19.27 -12.40
C GLU A 101 -8.00 18.60 -11.29
N ASN A 102 -7.72 17.35 -10.93
CA ASN A 102 -8.50 16.59 -9.94
C ASN A 102 -7.80 16.40 -8.59
N ARG A 103 -6.50 16.74 -8.46
CA ARG A 103 -5.69 16.51 -7.24
C ARG A 103 -6.33 16.98 -5.94
N ASP A 104 -7.02 18.12 -5.96
CA ASP A 104 -7.56 18.75 -4.75
C ASP A 104 -9.01 18.29 -4.48
N SER A 105 -9.65 17.60 -5.44
CA SER A 105 -11.04 17.14 -5.34
C SER A 105 -11.20 15.62 -5.24
N ILE A 106 -10.15 14.83 -5.54
CA ILE A 106 -10.23 13.35 -5.63
C ILE A 106 -10.17 12.64 -4.26
N LEU A 107 -9.73 13.34 -3.21
CA LEU A 107 -9.55 12.76 -1.87
C LEU A 107 -10.83 12.07 -1.34
N PRO A 108 -12.04 12.65 -1.44
CA PRO A 108 -13.26 12.00 -0.97
C PRO A 108 -13.54 10.66 -1.67
N ASP A 109 -13.26 10.57 -2.97
CA ASP A 109 -13.49 9.35 -3.76
C ASP A 109 -12.55 8.22 -3.33
N ILE A 110 -11.27 8.54 -3.12
CA ILE A 110 -10.27 7.59 -2.62
C ILE A 110 -10.64 7.10 -1.21
N VAL A 111 -11.07 8.01 -0.33
CA VAL A 111 -11.48 7.66 1.04
C VAL A 111 -12.73 6.78 1.03
N ALA A 112 -13.71 7.07 0.17
CA ALA A 112 -14.91 6.26 0.04
C ALA A 112 -14.59 4.85 -0.45
N ALA A 113 -13.76 4.71 -1.48
CA ALA A 113 -13.31 3.41 -1.98
C ALA A 113 -12.56 2.61 -0.89
N LEU A 114 -11.65 3.25 -0.16
CA LEU A 114 -10.93 2.61 0.94
C LEU A 114 -11.88 2.14 2.06
N GLN A 115 -12.91 2.93 2.40
CA GLN A 115 -13.92 2.54 3.36
C GLN A 115 -14.74 1.34 2.90
N ASP A 116 -15.05 1.25 1.60
CA ASP A 116 -15.76 0.11 1.03
C ASP A 116 -14.94 -1.20 1.12
N CYS A 117 -13.63 -1.14 0.91
CA CYS A 117 -12.73 -2.28 1.13
C CYS A 117 -12.70 -2.77 2.59
N LEU A 118 -12.98 -1.87 3.54
CA LEU A 118 -12.96 -2.15 4.98
C LEU A 118 -14.30 -2.65 5.54
N LYS A 119 -15.38 -2.67 4.75
CA LYS A 119 -16.68 -3.21 5.17
C LYS A 119 -16.63 -4.73 5.34
#